data_AF-A0A1H4EBH3-F1
#
_entry.id   AF-A0A1H4EBH3-F1
#
_cell.length_a   1.000
_cell.length_b   1.000
_cell.length_c   1.000
_cell.angle_alpha   90.00
_cell.angle_beta   90.00
_cell.angle_gamma   90.00
#
_symmetry.space_group_name_H-M   'P 1'
#
loop_
_entity.id
_entity.type
_entity.pdbx_description
1 polymer ?
#
loop_
_entity_poly.entity_id
_entity_poly.type
_entity_poly.pdbx_seq_one_letter_code
_entity_poly.pdbx_strand_id
1 'polypeptide(L)' 'MTQYRAVFDAEVTFSNEGGLQAQGFRVDVPGPDVTPEEIGRLFVTSLDLLMTESVTVHDVRIIEEGHKGTRGGPSDPRNR' A
#
# COMPACT_ATOMS: atom_id res chain seq x y z
N MET A 1 -4.08 19.81 7.62
CA MET A 1 -2.90 18.92 7.69
C MET A 1 -2.63 18.42 6.29
N THR A 2 -1.38 18.50 5.85
CA THR A 2 -0.94 17.90 4.59
C THR A 2 -1.16 16.39 4.67
N GLN A 3 -1.71 15.81 3.60
CA GLN A 3 -1.92 14.38 3.46
C GLN A 3 -0.98 13.85 2.38
N TYR A 4 -0.63 12.58 2.50
CA TYR A 4 0.37 11.94 1.66
C TYR A 4 -0.15 10.63 1.09
N ARG A 5 0.31 10.31 -0.12
CA ARG A 5 0.09 9.01 -0.76
C ARG A 5 1.41 8.47 -1.27
N ALA A 6 1.59 7.16 -1.20
CA ALA A 6 2.70 6.49 -1.87
C ALA A 6 2.27 6.08 -3.28
N VAL A 7 3.11 6.34 -4.27
CA VAL A 7 3.04 5.78 -5.62
C VAL A 7 4.15 4.72 -5.71
N PHE A 8 3.84 3.51 -6.15
CA PHE A 8 4.82 2.42 -6.17
C PHE A 8 4.42 1.31 -7.14
N ASP A 9 5.41 0.47 -7.45
CA ASP A 9 5.23 -0.81 -8.11
C ASP A 9 5.41 -1.93 -7.08
N ALA A 10 4.75 -3.07 -7.30
CA ALA A 10 4.82 -4.17 -6.35
C ALA A 10 4.75 -5.55 -7.03
N GLU A 11 5.39 -6.51 -6.37
CA GLU A 11 5.28 -7.94 -6.67
C GLU A 11 4.83 -8.68 -5.42
N VAL A 12 3.79 -9.49 -5.56
CA VAL A 12 3.22 -10.33 -4.49
C VAL A 12 3.35 -11.79 -4.91
N THR A 13 3.85 -12.63 -4.02
CA THR A 13 3.77 -14.09 -4.14
C THR A 13 2.73 -14.63 -3.17
N PHE A 14 2.05 -15.70 -3.57
CA PHE A 14 1.08 -16.37 -2.70
C PHE A 14 1.55 -17.78 -2.34
N SER A 15 1.29 -18.15 -1.09
CA SER A 15 1.62 -19.47 -0.54
C SER A 15 0.82 -20.62 -1.18
N ASN A 16 -0.26 -20.30 -1.90
CA ASN A 16 -1.04 -21.23 -2.72
C ASN A 16 -0.70 -21.15 -4.22
N GLU A 17 0.54 -20.75 -4.52
CA GLU A 17 1.07 -20.57 -5.87
C GLU A 17 0.49 -19.35 -6.61
N GLY A 18 1.19 -18.92 -7.66
CA GLY A 18 0.86 -17.71 -8.42
C GLY A 18 1.37 -16.42 -7.78
N GLY A 19 0.99 -15.30 -8.40
CA GLY A 19 1.43 -13.97 -7.96
C GLY A 19 0.62 -12.84 -8.57
N LEU A 20 0.83 -11.63 -8.04
CA LEU A 20 0.21 -10.40 -8.52
C LEU A 20 1.28 -9.33 -8.67
N GLN A 21 1.27 -8.64 -9.81
CA GLN A 21 2.07 -7.44 -10.01
C GLN A 21 1.17 -6.20 -10.09
N ALA A 22 1.68 -5.08 -9.60
CA ALA A 22 1.03 -3.77 -9.70
C ALA A 22 2.03 -2.72 -10.17
N GLN A 23 1.56 -1.77 -10.98
CA GLN A 23 2.37 -0.67 -11.52
C GLN A 23 1.70 0.68 -11.25
N GLY A 24 2.46 1.65 -10.73
CA GLY A 24 2.01 2.99 -10.40
C GLY A 24 0.84 3.02 -9.40
N PHE A 25 0.74 2.00 -8.54
CA PHE A 25 -0.35 1.85 -7.58
C PHE A 25 -0.27 2.95 -6.51
N ARG A 26 -1.41 3.31 -5.89
CA ARG A 26 -1.48 4.36 -4.87
C ARG A 26 -2.20 3.93 -3.60
N VAL A 27 -1.56 4.15 -2.46
CA VAL A 27 -2.17 4.01 -1.12
C VAL A 27 -1.98 5.27 -0.30
N ASP A 28 -2.92 5.53 0.58
CA ASP A 28 -2.87 6.61 1.57
C ASP A 28 -1.89 6.22 2.67
N VAL A 29 -0.96 7.12 3.00
CA VAL A 29 0.11 6.88 3.98
C VAL A 29 0.05 7.92 5.10
N PRO A 30 0.52 7.57 6.32
CA PRO A 30 0.39 8.45 7.48
C PRO A 30 1.29 9.69 7.41
N GLY A 31 2.39 9.61 6.65
CA GLY A 31 3.36 10.68 6.50
C GLY A 31 4.41 10.35 5.44
N PRO A 32 5.37 11.26 5.20
CA PRO A 32 6.35 11.11 4.14
C PRO A 32 7.50 10.15 4.44
N ASP A 33 7.72 9.81 5.71
CA ASP A 33 8.82 8.94 6.15
C ASP A 33 8.42 7.45 6.24
N VAL A 34 7.30 7.08 5.62
CA VAL A 34 6.79 5.70 5.59
C VAL A 34 7.77 4.75 4.88
N THR A 35 7.93 3.54 5.40
CA THR A 35 8.87 2.56 4.82
C THR A 35 8.22 1.73 3.70
N PRO A 36 9.00 1.14 2.78
CA PRO A 36 8.48 0.22 1.77
C PRO A 36 7.70 -0.96 2.37
N GLU A 37 8.12 -1.47 3.52
CA GLU A 37 7.42 -2.56 4.23
C GLU A 37 6.06 -2.12 4.77
N GLU A 38 5.97 -0.88 5.28
CA GLU A 38 4.70 -0.28 5.69
C GLU A 38 3.75 -0.09 4.49
N ILE A 39 4.28 0.38 3.35
CA ILE A 39 3.52 0.51 2.11
C ILE A 39 3.02 -0.86 1.64
N GLY A 40 3.86 -1.90 1.68
CA GLY A 40 3.49 -3.27 1.30
C GLY A 40 2.36 -3.83 2.18
N ARG A 41 2.42 -3.60 3.50
CA ARG A 41 1.33 -3.99 4.41
C ARG A 41 0.03 -3.24 4.11
N LEU A 42 0.11 -1.93 3.86
CA LEU A 42 -1.04 -1.12 3.48
C LEU A 42 -1.66 -1.60 2.17
N PHE A 43 -0.82 -1.94 1.18
CA PHE A 43 -1.24 -2.46 -0.11
C PHE A 43 -2.01 -3.78 0.02
N VAL A 44 -1.42 -4.78 0.68
CA VAL A 44 -2.04 -6.10 0.92
C VAL A 44 -3.36 -5.95 1.68
N THR A 45 -3.38 -5.12 2.72
CA THR A 45 -4.59 -4.84 3.51
C THR A 45 -5.65 -4.13 2.68
N SER A 46 -5.26 -3.21 1.80
CA SER A 46 -6.19 -2.43 0.98
C SER A 46 -6.96 -3.27 -0.03
N LEU A 47 -6.28 -4.28 -0.58
CA LEU A 47 -6.83 -5.22 -1.56
C LEU A 47 -7.42 -6.48 -0.92
N ASP A 48 -7.27 -6.64 0.40
CA ASP A 48 -7.77 -7.80 1.16
C ASP A 48 -7.22 -9.13 0.63
N LEU A 49 -5.92 -9.15 0.31
CA LEU A 49 -5.27 -10.31 -0.32
C LEU A 49 -5.00 -11.43 0.69
N LEU A 50 -5.67 -12.56 0.50
CA LEU A 50 -5.47 -13.78 1.30
C LEU A 50 -4.22 -14.54 0.84
N MET A 51 -3.59 -15.28 1.77
CA MET A 51 -2.47 -16.20 1.50
C MET A 51 -1.22 -15.54 0.92
N THR A 52 -1.10 -14.22 1.03
CA THR A 52 0.12 -13.47 0.68
C THR A 52 1.30 -14.04 1.46
N GLU A 53 2.29 -14.56 0.74
CA GLU A 53 3.53 -15.08 1.31
C GLU A 53 4.57 -13.97 1.41
N SER A 54 4.76 -13.21 0.33
CA SER A 54 5.67 -12.07 0.31
C SER A 54 5.09 -10.93 -0.51
N VAL A 55 5.48 -9.72 -0.14
CA VAL A 55 5.24 -8.50 -0.92
C VAL A 55 6.52 -7.71 -0.97
N THR A 56 6.97 -7.39 -2.19
CA THR A 56 8.09 -6.48 -2.43
C THR A 56 7.55 -5.24 -3.10
N VAL A 57 7.97 -4.08 -2.59
CA VAL A 57 7.58 -2.78 -3.13
C VAL A 57 8.85 -2.09 -3.66
N HIS A 58 8.76 -1.50 -4.84
CA HIS A 58 9.85 -0.76 -5.47
C HIS A 58 9.34 0.50 -6.17
N ASP A 59 10.28 1.32 -6.65
CA ASP A 59 10.00 2.60 -7.33
C ASP A 59 9.07 3.53 -6.52
N VAL A 60 9.22 3.49 -5.19
CA VAL A 60 8.40 4.26 -4.26
C VAL A 60 8.65 5.75 -4.43
N ARG A 61 7.57 6.49 -4.59
CA ARG A 61 7.55 7.95 -4.53
C ARG A 61 6.41 8.41 -3.65
N ILE A 62 6.72 9.21 -2.64
CA ILE A 62 5.70 9.88 -1.84
C ILE A 62 5.27 11.18 -2.53
N ILE A 63 3.97 11.42 -2.57
CA ILE A 63 3.37 12.65 -3.08
C ILE A 63 2.47 13.29 -2.03
N GLU A 64 2.48 14.63 -2.00
CA GLU A 64 1.50 15.43 -1.28
C GLU A 64 0.19 15.44 -2.06
N GLU A 65 -0.69 14.49 -1.77
CA GLU A 65 -1.99 14.35 -2.38
C GLU A 65 -3.03 13.98 -1.32
N GLY A 66 -4.20 14.59 -1.39
CA GLY A 66 -5.30 14.27 -0.47
C GLY A 66 -5.68 12.79 -0.55
N HIS A 67 -5.85 12.17 0.63
CA HIS A 67 -6.25 10.77 0.76
C HIS A 67 -7.53 10.48 -0.01
N LYS A 68 -7.61 9.29 -0.61
CA LYS A 68 -8.76 8.85 -1.41
C LYS A 68 -9.53 7.69 -0.81
N GLY A 69 -9.13 7.19 0.36
CA GLY A 69 -9.82 6.12 1.07
C GLY A 69 -9.17 4.77 0.82
N THR A 70 -7.98 4.57 1.37
CA THR A 70 -7.29 3.28 1.39
C THR A 70 -7.86 2.43 2.51
N ARG A 71 -8.45 1.29 2.17
CA ARG A 71 -8.94 0.31 3.15
C ARG A 71 -7.79 -0.17 4.04
N GLY A 72 -8.01 -0.18 5.34
CA GLY A 72 -7.01 -0.50 6.37
C GLY A 72 -5.96 0.59 6.58
N GLY A 73 -5.97 1.65 5.78
CA GLY A 73 -5.01 2.75 5.87
C GLY A 73 -5.44 3.89 6.80
N PRO A 74 -4.64 4.97 6.87
CA PRO A 74 -4.87 6.11 7.78
C PRO A 74 -6.20 6.85 7.56
N SER A 75 -6.76 6.75 6.35
CA SER A 75 -8.03 7.35 5.98
C SER A 75 -9.24 6.43 6.15
N ASP A 76 -9.04 5.17 6.55
CA ASP A 76 -10.14 4.21 6.70
C ASP A 76 -11.06 4.65 7.85
N PRO A 77 -12.36 4.88 7.61
CA PRO A 77 -13.29 5.26 8.67
C PRO A 77 -13.42 4.23 9.79
N ARG A 78 -13.03 2.97 9.55
CA ARG A 78 -13.04 1.89 10.55
C ARG A 78 -11.85 1.96 11.53
N ASN A 79 -10.83 2.76 11.22
CA ASN A 79 -9.65 2.97 12.07
C ASN A 79 -9.80 4.20 13.00
N ARG A 80 -10.99 4.81 13.07
CA ARG A 80 -11.30 5.94 13.96
C ARG A 80 -12.00 5.51 15.24
#